data_AF-A0A0A1UAZ7-F1
#
_entry.id   AF-A0A0A1UAZ7-F1
#
_cell.length_a   1.000
_cell.length_b   1.000
_cell.length_c   1.000
_cell.angle_alpha   90.00
_cell.angle_beta   90.00
_cell.angle_gamma   90.00
#
_symmetry.space_group_name_H-M   'P 1'
#
loop_
_entity.id
_entity.type
_entity.pdbx_description
1 polymer ?
#
loop_
_entity_poly.entity_id
_entity_poly.type
_entity_poly.pdbx_seq_one_letter_code
_entity_poly.pdbx_strand_id
1 'polypeptide(L)'
;MPTKLEPFYLSVVTLYIKGTTQFMVFRKISKNVGEALKMLHINPYGVVSQMPVFLIFFPHINTLYYNISNAQIELTKQQLQQITWIDLSFSVCHLADINEQIAHKVISLRFSAKESLCQYLENFPNLQKLFVVNAEHINSMKMEYFKSLKVLKTLVLYIDYYGSYTNDTEEMLNSLEKLLQMNGYLTINIVSKSTKYQNRVSNINFYCFPELFKPRKQVIDIKEPFIVNNDKINTTNIEEIVQNGEFSLVRDLEVTCQSFDGINFEISKTYLKTLKINIKNIEKQLFVSTPFTLEEITVIAPNQSICIQMENLQISFTMCEFNCNIAFCDRRRIIEKTQFFNMKNTKSLKLKSQKYLYEFSSEMAQLKVFDICCPFKQLDFSSRSFYECDTFKLQQFVVKDVGCCQKLILKNSDTDVLYYSNSAVDVIGQCYHLRLVGKIGNISDYNNDRFDIENVESRTEFVVKNFGRKKFLITEKVVIKKESDIFLVVFNINEFNRINTDKELLTFLKNEMLCGKLYETKTCENVLYPNSEKNIEKGQVEFYSNFISKIKEDEIVVFVRNYKSNN
;
A
#
# COMPACT_ATOMS: atom_id res chain seq x y z
N MET A 1 -58.03 10.73 -29.94
CA MET A 1 -57.08 9.91 -30.71
C MET A 1 -55.90 9.57 -29.81
N PRO A 2 -55.41 8.32 -29.74
CA PRO A 2 -54.19 8.04 -29.00
C PRO A 2 -52.99 8.66 -29.73
N THR A 3 -52.35 9.64 -29.09
CA THR A 3 -51.14 10.30 -29.58
C THR A 3 -50.00 9.28 -29.60
N LYS A 4 -49.48 8.96 -30.79
CA LYS A 4 -48.32 8.06 -30.92
C LYS A 4 -47.06 8.85 -30.60
N LEU A 5 -46.18 8.29 -29.78
CA LEU A 5 -44.85 8.88 -29.53
C LEU A 5 -44.04 8.94 -30.84
N GLU A 6 -43.47 10.11 -31.10
CA GLU A 6 -42.63 10.34 -32.28
C GLU A 6 -41.27 9.62 -32.15
N PRO A 7 -40.65 9.22 -33.27
CA PRO A 7 -39.33 8.59 -33.27
C PRO A 7 -38.26 9.36 -32.48
N PHE A 8 -38.30 10.69 -32.48
CA PHE A 8 -37.37 11.53 -31.72
C PHE A 8 -37.43 11.27 -30.21
N TYR A 9 -38.61 11.25 -29.61
CA TYR A 9 -38.73 10.97 -28.17
C TYR A 9 -38.35 9.51 -27.85
N LEU A 10 -38.68 8.59 -28.74
CA LEU A 10 -38.32 7.18 -28.59
C LEU A 10 -36.79 6.97 -28.69
N SER A 11 -36.07 7.78 -29.44
CA SER A 11 -34.60 7.68 -29.53
C SER A 11 -33.96 8.12 -28.23
N VAL A 12 -34.49 9.18 -27.59
CA VAL A 12 -34.10 9.59 -26.24
C VAL A 12 -34.39 8.48 -25.23
N VAL A 13 -35.59 7.91 -25.24
CA VAL A 13 -35.95 6.78 -24.35
C VAL A 13 -34.97 5.62 -24.51
N THR A 14 -34.57 5.31 -25.75
CA THR A 14 -33.63 4.23 -26.06
C THR A 14 -32.29 4.38 -25.32
N LEU A 15 -31.79 5.62 -25.16
CA LEU A 15 -30.53 5.88 -24.45
C LEU A 15 -30.56 5.50 -22.97
N TYR A 16 -31.75 5.39 -22.38
CA TYR A 16 -31.95 5.08 -20.96
C TYR A 16 -32.43 3.64 -20.72
N ILE A 17 -32.65 2.84 -21.77
CA ILE A 17 -33.02 1.44 -21.60
C ILE A 17 -31.83 0.67 -21.05
N LYS A 18 -32.04 0.00 -19.92
CA LYS A 18 -31.06 -0.90 -19.29
C LYS A 18 -31.45 -2.35 -19.56
N GLY A 19 -30.48 -3.14 -20.01
CA GLY A 19 -30.64 -4.56 -20.25
C GLY A 19 -31.06 -4.89 -21.68
N THR A 20 -30.40 -5.91 -22.23
CA THR A 20 -30.58 -6.35 -23.62
C THR A 20 -31.98 -6.92 -23.87
N THR A 21 -32.56 -7.62 -22.89
CA THR A 21 -33.92 -8.15 -22.98
C THR A 21 -34.96 -7.05 -23.11
N GLN A 22 -34.90 -6.04 -22.25
CA GLN A 22 -35.80 -4.88 -22.28
C GLN A 22 -35.67 -4.13 -23.60
N PHE A 23 -34.45 -3.97 -24.09
CA PHE A 23 -34.20 -3.38 -25.39
C PHE A 23 -34.83 -4.19 -26.53
N MET A 24 -34.65 -5.52 -26.53
CA MET A 24 -35.23 -6.39 -27.56
C MET A 24 -36.76 -6.39 -27.54
N VAL A 25 -37.39 -6.25 -26.37
CA VAL A 25 -38.83 -6.03 -26.23
C VAL A 25 -39.23 -4.67 -26.79
N PHE A 26 -38.51 -3.60 -26.39
CA PHE A 26 -38.78 -2.24 -26.85
C PHE A 26 -38.79 -2.11 -28.37
N ARG A 27 -37.83 -2.75 -29.04
CA ARG A 27 -37.73 -2.79 -30.51
C ARG A 27 -38.97 -3.33 -31.21
N LYS A 28 -39.73 -4.19 -30.55
CA LYS A 28 -40.93 -4.84 -31.10
C LYS A 28 -42.21 -4.05 -30.84
N ILE A 29 -42.17 -2.99 -30.04
CA ILE A 29 -43.37 -2.25 -29.62
C ILE A 29 -44.03 -1.51 -30.80
N SER A 30 -43.26 -0.87 -31.67
CA SER A 30 -43.83 -0.17 -32.83
C SER A 30 -42.81 0.10 -33.94
N LYS A 31 -43.31 0.40 -35.15
CA LYS A 31 -42.45 0.84 -36.28
C LYS A 31 -41.68 2.13 -35.98
N ASN A 32 -42.26 3.04 -35.19
CA ASN A 32 -41.61 4.29 -34.79
C ASN A 32 -40.35 4.04 -33.95
N VAL A 33 -40.29 2.92 -33.22
CA VAL A 33 -39.06 2.53 -32.50
C VAL A 33 -37.96 2.20 -33.50
N GLY A 34 -38.24 1.46 -34.57
CA GLY A 34 -37.24 1.15 -35.60
C GLY A 34 -36.63 2.40 -36.23
N GLU A 35 -37.45 3.41 -36.53
CA GLU A 35 -36.96 4.71 -37.02
C GLU A 35 -36.17 5.47 -35.94
N ALA A 36 -36.60 5.41 -34.68
CA ALA A 36 -35.88 6.01 -33.56
C ALA A 36 -34.45 5.47 -33.39
N LEU A 37 -34.24 4.16 -33.58
CA LEU A 37 -32.91 3.55 -33.48
C LEU A 37 -31.98 4.03 -34.59
N LYS A 38 -32.50 4.27 -35.81
CA LYS A 38 -31.71 4.82 -36.92
C LYS A 38 -31.27 6.25 -36.65
N MET A 39 -32.03 7.01 -35.87
CA MET A 39 -31.65 8.38 -35.49
C MET A 39 -30.48 8.44 -34.50
N LEU A 40 -30.09 7.31 -33.90
CA LEU A 40 -29.01 7.27 -32.93
C LEU A 40 -27.64 7.15 -33.60
N HIS A 41 -26.78 8.12 -33.28
CA HIS A 41 -25.37 8.12 -33.64
C HIS A 41 -24.45 7.69 -32.48
N ILE A 42 -25.01 7.59 -31.29
CA ILE A 42 -24.32 7.20 -30.06
C ILE A 42 -24.79 5.82 -29.59
N ASN A 43 -23.90 5.08 -28.95
CA ASN A 43 -24.26 3.81 -28.34
C ASN A 43 -25.06 4.02 -27.03
N PRO A 44 -26.25 3.39 -26.85
CA PRO A 44 -26.96 3.39 -25.57
C PRO A 44 -26.15 2.71 -24.45
N TYR A 45 -25.99 3.40 -23.33
CA TYR A 45 -25.15 2.97 -22.21
C TYR A 45 -25.57 1.66 -21.53
N GLY A 46 -26.82 1.21 -21.70
CA GLY A 46 -27.40 0.08 -20.97
C GLY A 46 -27.61 -1.19 -21.78
N VAL A 47 -27.27 -1.21 -23.07
CA VAL A 47 -27.53 -2.36 -23.97
C VAL A 47 -26.25 -3.16 -24.14
N VAL A 48 -26.14 -4.28 -23.41
CA VAL A 48 -24.99 -5.19 -23.45
C VAL A 48 -25.22 -6.23 -24.55
N SER A 49 -24.82 -5.92 -25.78
CA SER A 49 -24.81 -6.91 -26.88
C SER A 49 -23.43 -6.97 -27.53
N GLN A 50 -23.08 -8.13 -28.09
CA GLN A 50 -21.90 -8.30 -28.96
C GLN A 50 -21.88 -7.20 -30.03
N MET A 51 -20.72 -6.58 -30.30
CA MET A 51 -20.60 -5.39 -31.16
C MET A 51 -21.18 -5.58 -32.58
N PRO A 52 -21.03 -6.74 -33.24
CA PRO A 52 -21.63 -6.95 -34.56
C PRO A 52 -23.16 -6.86 -34.54
N VAL A 53 -23.79 -7.45 -33.51
CA VAL A 53 -25.25 -7.43 -33.34
C VAL A 53 -25.74 -6.02 -33.00
N PHE A 54 -24.94 -5.30 -32.23
CA PHE A 54 -25.21 -3.93 -31.86
C PHE A 54 -25.34 -3.00 -33.08
N LEU A 55 -24.41 -3.07 -34.04
CA LEU A 55 -24.45 -2.26 -35.25
C LEU A 55 -25.57 -2.64 -36.23
N ILE A 56 -26.12 -3.85 -36.15
CA ILE A 56 -27.34 -4.21 -36.89
C ILE A 56 -28.54 -3.38 -36.38
N PHE A 57 -28.57 -3.09 -35.09
CA PHE A 57 -29.69 -2.40 -34.47
C PHE A 57 -29.55 -0.89 -34.49
N PHE A 58 -28.32 -0.40 -34.61
CA PHE A 58 -27.98 1.02 -34.66
C PHE A 58 -27.04 1.31 -35.84
N PRO A 59 -27.58 1.35 -37.07
CA PRO A 59 -26.79 1.35 -38.30
C PRO A 59 -26.00 2.64 -38.55
N HIS A 60 -26.25 3.69 -37.77
CA HIS A 60 -25.65 5.02 -37.94
C HIS A 60 -24.76 5.43 -36.77
N ILE A 61 -24.34 4.48 -35.94
CA ILE A 61 -23.41 4.75 -34.85
C ILE A 61 -22.06 5.15 -35.38
N ASN A 62 -21.60 6.29 -34.90
CA ASN A 62 -20.27 6.82 -35.15
C ASN A 62 -19.46 6.99 -33.86
N THR A 63 -20.07 6.70 -32.71
CA THR A 63 -19.45 6.86 -31.39
C THR A 63 -19.28 5.51 -30.69
N LEU A 64 -18.04 5.18 -30.33
CA LEU A 64 -17.71 3.96 -29.62
C LEU A 64 -17.42 4.24 -28.14
N TYR A 65 -18.31 3.75 -27.26
CA TYR A 65 -18.16 3.74 -25.80
C TYR A 65 -17.70 2.34 -25.29
N TYR A 66 -16.74 1.73 -25.98
CA TYR A 66 -16.31 0.35 -25.75
C TYR A 66 -14.80 0.21 -26.00
N ASN A 67 -14.21 -0.91 -25.57
CA ASN A 67 -12.81 -1.21 -25.85
C ASN A 67 -12.57 -1.28 -27.37
N ILE A 68 -11.83 -0.30 -27.88
CA ILE A 68 -11.51 -0.16 -29.30
C ILE A 68 -10.67 -1.34 -29.83
N SER A 69 -9.85 -2.00 -29.00
CA SER A 69 -9.12 -3.20 -29.39
C SER A 69 -10.06 -4.35 -29.76
N ASN A 70 -11.14 -4.54 -28.99
CA ASN A 70 -12.16 -5.56 -29.30
C ASN A 70 -12.96 -5.19 -30.55
N ALA A 71 -13.32 -3.91 -30.69
CA ALA A 71 -14.03 -3.43 -31.87
C ALA A 71 -13.19 -3.62 -33.15
N GLN A 72 -11.88 -3.42 -33.09
CA GLN A 72 -10.96 -3.67 -34.21
C GLN A 72 -10.93 -5.13 -34.66
N ILE A 73 -11.20 -6.08 -33.75
CA ILE A 73 -11.24 -7.53 -34.04
C ILE A 73 -12.63 -7.94 -34.53
N GLU A 74 -13.69 -7.44 -33.90
CA GLU A 74 -15.06 -7.91 -34.11
C GLU A 74 -15.78 -7.23 -35.29
N LEU A 75 -15.41 -5.99 -35.62
CA LEU A 75 -16.12 -5.20 -36.62
C LEU A 75 -15.51 -5.34 -38.01
N THR A 76 -16.38 -5.37 -39.01
CA THR A 76 -15.95 -5.31 -40.42
C THR A 76 -15.27 -3.96 -40.72
N LYS A 77 -14.44 -3.93 -41.76
CA LYS A 77 -13.77 -2.70 -42.21
C LYS A 77 -14.76 -1.55 -42.47
N GLN A 78 -15.93 -1.85 -43.06
CA GLN A 78 -16.98 -0.87 -43.35
C GLN A 78 -17.62 -0.31 -42.06
N GLN A 79 -17.91 -1.17 -41.09
CA GLN A 79 -18.44 -0.76 -39.78
C GLN A 79 -17.43 0.09 -39.01
N LEU A 80 -16.16 -0.32 -39.01
CA LEU A 80 -15.08 0.47 -38.41
C LEU A 80 -14.98 1.85 -39.07
N GLN A 81 -15.12 1.95 -40.40
CA GLN A 81 -15.06 3.23 -41.12
C GLN A 81 -16.11 4.26 -40.66
N GLN A 82 -17.22 3.83 -40.06
CA GLN A 82 -18.25 4.74 -39.55
C GLN A 82 -17.88 5.41 -38.22
N ILE A 83 -16.90 4.87 -37.48
CA ILE A 83 -16.52 5.36 -36.16
C ILE A 83 -15.68 6.64 -36.28
N THR A 84 -16.24 7.77 -35.85
CA THR A 84 -15.56 9.07 -35.84
C THR A 84 -15.35 9.62 -34.42
N TRP A 85 -15.95 9.00 -33.41
CA TRP A 85 -15.79 9.36 -32.01
C TRP A 85 -15.47 8.13 -31.16
N ILE A 86 -14.42 8.22 -30.33
CA ILE A 86 -14.04 7.19 -29.37
C ILE A 86 -14.10 7.79 -27.95
N ASP A 87 -14.74 7.07 -27.02
CA ASP A 87 -14.67 7.34 -25.58
C ASP A 87 -14.01 6.17 -24.84
N LEU A 88 -12.76 6.39 -24.44
CA LEU A 88 -11.91 5.48 -23.66
C LEU A 88 -11.88 5.82 -22.17
N SER A 89 -12.66 6.79 -21.69
CA SER A 89 -12.56 7.26 -20.30
C SER A 89 -12.84 6.19 -19.25
N PHE A 90 -13.51 5.10 -19.63
CA PHE A 90 -13.83 3.97 -18.76
C PHE A 90 -13.12 2.66 -19.16
N SER A 91 -12.22 2.68 -20.15
CA SER A 91 -11.54 1.49 -20.68
C SER A 91 -10.05 1.47 -20.34
N VAL A 92 -9.48 0.28 -20.15
CA VAL A 92 -8.03 0.05 -19.95
C VAL A 92 -7.24 0.12 -21.27
N CYS A 93 -7.87 0.51 -22.39
CA CYS A 93 -7.22 0.56 -23.69
C CYS A 93 -6.36 1.82 -23.82
N HIS A 94 -5.11 1.67 -24.26
CA HIS A 94 -4.20 2.79 -24.48
C HIS A 94 -4.35 3.37 -25.89
N LEU A 95 -4.10 4.67 -26.05
CA LEU A 95 -4.10 5.34 -27.36
C LEU A 95 -3.17 4.69 -28.40
N ALA A 96 -2.09 4.05 -27.94
CA ALA A 96 -1.14 3.35 -28.78
C ALA A 96 -1.73 2.11 -29.48
N ASP A 97 -2.78 1.51 -28.91
CA ASP A 97 -3.40 0.29 -29.42
C ASP A 97 -4.42 0.58 -30.54
N ILE A 98 -4.70 1.86 -30.79
CA ILE A 98 -5.60 2.30 -31.85
C ILE A 98 -4.86 2.25 -33.17
N ASN A 99 -5.41 1.48 -34.11
CA ASN A 99 -4.80 1.38 -35.43
C ASN A 99 -4.82 2.73 -36.15
N GLU A 100 -3.81 2.93 -37.00
CA GLU A 100 -3.59 4.19 -37.70
C GLU A 100 -4.80 4.58 -38.56
N GLN A 101 -5.45 3.62 -39.20
CA GLN A 101 -6.63 3.86 -40.06
C GLN A 101 -7.83 4.42 -39.28
N ILE A 102 -8.01 4.03 -38.02
CA ILE A 102 -9.04 4.57 -37.14
C ILE A 102 -8.59 5.91 -36.58
N ALA A 103 -7.35 6.00 -36.10
CA ALA A 103 -6.83 7.24 -35.51
C ALA A 103 -6.95 8.43 -36.47
N HIS A 104 -6.68 8.21 -37.77
CA HIS A 104 -6.80 9.23 -38.80
C HIS A 104 -8.21 9.75 -39.06
N LYS A 105 -9.28 9.00 -38.77
CA LYS A 105 -10.66 9.45 -39.02
C LYS A 105 -11.36 10.01 -37.78
N VAL A 106 -10.79 9.77 -36.60
CA VAL A 106 -11.42 10.16 -35.34
C VAL A 106 -11.36 11.69 -35.20
N ILE A 107 -12.55 12.29 -35.12
CA ILE A 107 -12.73 13.74 -34.96
C ILE A 107 -13.02 14.11 -33.50
N SER A 108 -13.40 13.16 -32.67
CA SER A 108 -13.69 13.35 -31.24
C SER A 108 -13.10 12.23 -30.42
N LEU A 109 -12.38 12.56 -29.36
CA LEU A 109 -11.72 11.58 -28.49
C LEU A 109 -11.92 11.97 -27.03
N ARG A 110 -12.26 10.97 -26.22
CA ARG A 110 -12.28 11.10 -24.77
C ARG A 110 -11.41 10.03 -24.14
N PHE A 111 -10.52 10.38 -23.21
CA PHE A 111 -9.66 9.43 -22.52
C PHE A 111 -9.33 9.87 -21.08
N SER A 112 -8.79 8.97 -20.27
CA SER A 112 -8.30 9.25 -18.92
C SER A 112 -6.79 9.52 -18.93
N ALA A 113 -6.34 10.68 -18.48
CA ALA A 113 -4.92 11.02 -18.38
C ALA A 113 -4.16 10.14 -17.37
N LYS A 114 -4.87 9.50 -16.44
CA LYS A 114 -4.30 8.50 -15.54
C LYS A 114 -3.87 7.22 -16.26
N GLU A 115 -4.63 6.81 -17.28
CA GLU A 115 -4.50 5.49 -17.92
C GLU A 115 -3.83 5.55 -19.30
N SER A 116 -3.85 6.71 -19.98
CA SER A 116 -3.40 6.83 -21.36
C SER A 116 -2.27 7.84 -21.53
N LEU A 117 -1.24 7.45 -22.28
CA LEU A 117 -0.09 8.28 -22.61
C LEU A 117 -0.46 9.31 -23.69
N CYS A 118 -0.48 10.60 -23.33
CA CYS A 118 -0.88 11.68 -24.23
C CYS A 118 0.07 11.92 -25.41
N GLN A 119 1.27 11.34 -25.40
CA GLN A 119 2.22 11.43 -26.51
C GLN A 119 1.65 10.91 -27.84
N TYR A 120 0.72 9.95 -27.79
CA TYR A 120 0.10 9.38 -28.99
C TYR A 120 -1.02 10.23 -29.59
N LEU A 121 -1.31 11.41 -29.04
CA LEU A 121 -2.28 12.34 -29.62
C LEU A 121 -1.90 12.79 -31.03
N GLU A 122 -0.60 12.81 -31.36
CA GLU A 122 -0.11 13.13 -32.71
C GLU A 122 -0.62 12.17 -33.80
N ASN A 123 -1.01 10.95 -33.42
CA ASN A 123 -1.58 9.96 -34.34
C ASN A 123 -3.02 10.29 -34.78
N PHE A 124 -3.63 11.34 -34.22
CA PHE A 124 -5.01 11.76 -34.49
C PHE A 124 -5.04 13.11 -35.24
N PRO A 125 -4.57 13.17 -36.50
CA PRO A 125 -4.40 14.43 -37.22
C PRO A 125 -5.71 15.19 -37.48
N ASN A 126 -6.85 14.50 -37.45
CA ASN A 126 -8.17 15.07 -37.70
C ASN A 126 -8.98 15.37 -36.42
N LEU A 127 -8.34 15.31 -35.25
CA LEU A 127 -9.01 15.48 -33.97
C LEU A 127 -9.49 16.92 -33.74
N GLN A 128 -10.80 17.12 -33.70
CA GLN A 128 -11.42 18.44 -33.50
C GLN A 128 -11.89 18.67 -32.05
N LYS A 129 -12.26 17.60 -31.35
CA LYS A 129 -12.75 17.67 -29.96
C LYS A 129 -12.00 16.67 -29.09
N LEU A 130 -11.42 17.15 -27.99
CA LEU A 130 -10.70 16.33 -27.05
C LEU A 130 -11.23 16.53 -25.63
N PHE A 131 -11.54 15.42 -24.97
CA PHE A 131 -12.00 15.39 -23.58
C PHE A 131 -11.00 14.56 -22.76
N VAL A 132 -10.42 15.17 -21.74
CA VAL A 132 -9.44 14.50 -20.87
C VAL A 132 -9.98 14.40 -19.46
N VAL A 133 -10.15 13.17 -18.99
CA VAL A 133 -10.61 12.85 -17.63
C VAL A 133 -9.41 12.66 -16.72
N ASN A 134 -9.53 13.02 -15.44
CA ASN A 134 -8.45 13.01 -14.45
C ASN A 134 -7.25 13.84 -14.93
N ALA A 135 -7.55 15.02 -15.47
CA ALA A 135 -6.58 15.89 -16.12
C ALA A 135 -5.54 16.45 -15.13
N GLU A 136 -5.69 16.26 -13.83
CA GLU A 136 -4.63 16.51 -12.84
C GLU A 136 -3.38 15.61 -13.01
N HIS A 137 -3.52 14.42 -13.61
CA HIS A 137 -2.39 13.50 -13.86
C HIS A 137 -1.57 13.85 -15.10
N ILE A 138 -1.95 14.93 -15.76
CA ILE A 138 -1.20 15.60 -16.81
C ILE A 138 0.00 16.33 -16.14
N ASN A 139 0.91 15.60 -15.48
CA ASN A 139 2.11 16.20 -14.88
C ASN A 139 2.82 17.09 -15.91
N SER A 140 3.16 18.33 -15.53
CA SER A 140 3.96 19.33 -16.27
C SER A 140 3.94 19.16 -17.79
N MET A 141 2.74 19.08 -18.38
CA MET A 141 2.59 18.58 -19.73
C MET A 141 3.44 19.39 -20.71
N LYS A 142 4.28 18.67 -21.44
CA LYS A 142 4.83 19.08 -22.72
C LYS A 142 3.66 19.45 -23.64
N MET A 143 3.24 20.70 -23.59
CA MET A 143 2.19 21.30 -24.43
C MET A 143 2.38 21.02 -25.92
N GLU A 144 3.61 20.64 -26.29
CA GLU A 144 3.99 20.05 -27.57
C GLU A 144 3.02 18.98 -28.07
N TYR A 145 2.45 18.15 -27.21
CA TYR A 145 1.47 17.13 -27.63
C TYR A 145 0.13 17.71 -28.09
N PHE A 146 -0.25 18.91 -27.62
CA PHE A 146 -1.41 19.61 -28.16
C PHE A 146 -1.04 20.47 -29.38
N LYS A 147 0.23 20.88 -29.52
CA LYS A 147 0.69 21.63 -30.70
C LYS A 147 0.59 20.80 -31.98
N SER A 148 0.70 19.47 -31.90
CA SER A 148 0.50 18.58 -33.05
C SER A 148 -0.97 18.55 -33.53
N LEU A 149 -1.92 18.92 -32.67
CA LEU A 149 -3.36 18.88 -32.97
C LEU A 149 -3.85 20.19 -33.64
N LYS A 150 -3.38 20.45 -34.86
CA LYS A 150 -3.62 21.71 -35.59
C LYS A 150 -5.10 22.03 -35.85
N VAL A 151 -5.97 21.03 -35.91
CA VAL A 151 -7.41 21.19 -36.19
C VAL A 151 -8.29 21.12 -34.94
N LEU A 152 -7.68 21.08 -33.75
CA LEU A 152 -8.40 21.03 -32.48
C LEU A 152 -9.18 22.34 -32.27
N LYS A 153 -10.49 22.21 -32.09
CA LYS A 153 -11.43 23.31 -31.83
C LYS A 153 -11.91 23.33 -30.39
N THR A 154 -11.95 22.18 -29.73
CA THR A 154 -12.46 22.06 -28.36
C THR A 154 -11.58 21.15 -27.53
N LEU A 155 -11.10 21.67 -26.40
CA LEU A 155 -10.44 20.91 -25.34
C LEU A 155 -11.29 21.01 -24.07
N VAL A 156 -11.60 19.87 -23.45
CA VAL A 156 -12.32 19.78 -22.18
C VAL A 156 -11.48 19.00 -21.19
N LEU A 157 -11.16 19.61 -20.05
CA LEU A 157 -10.35 19.02 -19.00
C LEU A 157 -11.21 18.81 -17.75
N TYR A 158 -11.35 17.57 -17.29
CA TYR A 158 -12.01 17.25 -16.02
C TYR A 158 -10.94 17.08 -14.94
N ILE A 159 -10.92 18.01 -13.98
CA ILE A 159 -9.92 18.06 -12.90
C ILE A 159 -10.61 17.75 -11.57
N ASP A 160 -10.32 16.57 -11.02
CA ASP A 160 -10.97 16.10 -9.79
C ASP A 160 -10.31 16.70 -8.53
N TYR A 161 -8.99 16.67 -8.48
CA TYR A 161 -8.23 17.07 -7.31
C TYR A 161 -7.13 18.07 -7.67
N TYR A 162 -7.19 19.25 -7.05
CA TYR A 162 -6.02 20.09 -6.92
C TYR A 162 -5.23 19.57 -5.73
N GLY A 163 -4.23 18.74 -6.00
CA GLY A 163 -3.21 18.38 -5.02
C GLY A 163 -2.70 19.60 -4.28
N SER A 164 -2.34 19.42 -3.01
CA SER A 164 -1.71 20.43 -2.16
C SER A 164 -0.30 20.78 -2.64
N TYR A 165 -0.14 21.26 -3.87
CA TYR A 165 1.06 21.88 -4.43
C TYR A 165 0.60 22.88 -5.49
N THR A 166 0.76 24.17 -5.21
CA THR A 166 0.21 25.28 -6.00
C THR A 166 0.92 25.49 -7.35
N ASN A 167 2.15 25.00 -7.52
CA ASN A 167 2.98 25.35 -8.67
C ASN A 167 2.59 24.61 -9.97
N ASP A 168 2.28 23.31 -9.90
CA ASP A 168 2.00 22.50 -11.10
C ASP A 168 0.68 22.92 -11.78
N THR A 169 -0.32 23.29 -10.98
CA THR A 169 -1.60 23.79 -11.49
C THR A 169 -1.43 25.13 -12.17
N GLU A 170 -0.65 26.04 -11.58
CA GLU A 170 -0.38 27.34 -12.18
C GLU A 170 0.40 27.21 -13.49
N GLU A 171 1.39 26.31 -13.55
CA GLU A 171 2.14 26.02 -14.77
C GLU A 171 1.24 25.46 -15.88
N MET A 172 0.33 24.55 -15.54
CA MET A 172 -0.66 24.02 -16.47
C MET A 172 -1.58 25.13 -17.00
N LEU A 173 -2.14 25.99 -16.13
CA LEU A 173 -3.02 27.08 -16.56
C LEU A 173 -2.30 28.07 -17.48
N ASN A 174 -1.07 28.48 -17.13
CA ASN A 174 -0.24 29.34 -17.98
C ASN A 174 0.04 28.70 -19.35
N SER A 175 0.23 27.39 -19.36
CA SER A 175 0.47 26.62 -20.57
C SER A 175 -0.76 26.53 -21.47
N LEU A 176 -1.96 26.36 -20.89
CA LEU A 176 -3.22 26.38 -21.62
C LEU A 176 -3.52 27.77 -22.22
N GLU A 177 -3.20 28.85 -21.52
CA GLU A 177 -3.34 30.21 -22.06
C GLU A 177 -2.41 30.44 -23.27
N LYS A 178 -1.16 29.94 -23.21
CA LYS A 178 -0.26 29.96 -24.38
C LYS A 178 -0.82 29.17 -25.55
N LEU A 179 -1.46 28.03 -25.31
CA LEU A 179 -2.09 27.24 -26.37
C LEU A 179 -3.24 27.98 -27.04
N LEU A 180 -4.08 28.67 -26.26
CA LEU A 180 -5.13 29.55 -26.78
C LEU A 180 -4.55 30.67 -27.65
N GLN A 181 -3.45 31.28 -27.23
CA GLN A 181 -2.76 32.31 -28.02
C GLN A 181 -2.22 31.75 -29.36
N MET A 182 -1.74 30.51 -29.36
CA MET A 182 -1.26 29.83 -30.57
C MET A 182 -2.39 29.36 -31.50
N ASN A 183 -3.57 29.09 -30.97
CA ASN A 183 -4.72 28.60 -31.72
C ASN A 183 -5.99 29.40 -31.38
N GLY A 184 -6.20 30.50 -32.12
CA GLY A 184 -7.33 31.41 -31.89
C GLY A 184 -8.72 30.81 -32.10
N TYR A 185 -8.84 29.60 -32.66
CA TYR A 185 -10.11 28.89 -32.83
C TYR A 185 -10.35 27.83 -31.75
N LEU A 186 -9.38 27.62 -30.85
CA LEU A 186 -9.50 26.66 -29.77
C LEU A 186 -10.34 27.23 -28.64
N THR A 187 -11.31 26.45 -28.18
CA THR A 187 -12.02 26.68 -26.92
C THR A 187 -11.52 25.69 -25.88
N ILE A 188 -11.02 26.19 -24.74
CA ILE A 188 -10.63 25.36 -23.59
C ILE A 188 -11.69 25.48 -22.50
N ASN A 189 -12.20 24.35 -22.04
CA ASN A 189 -13.16 24.25 -20.95
C ASN A 189 -12.54 23.42 -19.82
N ILE A 190 -12.49 23.98 -18.61
CA ILE A 190 -12.09 23.26 -17.41
C ILE A 190 -13.36 22.96 -16.61
N VAL A 191 -13.56 21.69 -16.29
CA VAL A 191 -14.60 21.22 -15.39
C VAL A 191 -13.91 20.80 -14.09
N SER A 192 -14.34 21.33 -12.94
CA SER A 192 -13.72 21.02 -11.65
C SER A 192 -14.72 20.95 -10.49
N LYS A 193 -14.34 20.28 -9.40
CA LYS A 193 -15.03 20.34 -8.10
C LYS A 193 -14.88 21.70 -7.40
N SER A 194 -13.84 22.46 -7.72
CA SER A 194 -13.47 23.68 -6.98
C SER A 194 -13.45 24.91 -7.89
N THR A 195 -13.89 26.05 -7.35
CA THR A 195 -13.82 27.36 -8.03
C THR A 195 -12.50 28.10 -7.79
N LYS A 196 -11.57 27.52 -7.01
CA LYS A 196 -10.34 28.19 -6.54
C LYS A 196 -9.52 28.89 -7.63
N TYR A 197 -9.53 28.37 -8.85
CA TYR A 197 -8.71 28.87 -9.96
C TYR A 197 -9.49 29.62 -11.04
N GLN A 198 -10.80 29.80 -10.87
CA GLN A 198 -11.65 30.45 -11.88
C GLN A 198 -11.16 31.87 -12.21
N ASN A 199 -10.74 32.63 -11.20
CA ASN A 199 -10.30 34.01 -11.38
C ASN A 199 -8.87 34.13 -11.94
N ARG A 200 -8.13 33.02 -12.10
CA ARG A 200 -6.73 33.05 -12.55
C ARG A 200 -6.61 33.13 -14.07
N VAL A 201 -7.64 32.72 -14.80
CA VAL A 201 -7.64 32.61 -16.25
C VAL A 201 -8.80 33.40 -16.84
N SER A 202 -8.54 34.16 -17.89
CA SER A 202 -9.53 35.07 -18.50
C SER A 202 -10.21 34.48 -19.73
N ASN A 203 -9.48 33.69 -20.52
CA ASN A 203 -9.93 33.16 -21.81
C ASN A 203 -10.23 31.65 -21.78
N ILE A 204 -10.21 31.04 -20.59
CA ILE A 204 -10.56 29.63 -20.37
C ILE A 204 -11.91 29.58 -19.69
N ASN A 205 -12.83 28.80 -20.25
CA ASN A 205 -14.15 28.62 -19.65
C ASN A 205 -14.03 27.68 -18.45
N PHE A 206 -14.45 28.14 -17.28
CA PHE A 206 -14.39 27.35 -16.05
C PHE A 206 -15.80 26.97 -15.59
N TYR A 207 -16.01 25.68 -15.35
CA TYR A 207 -17.29 25.11 -14.94
C TYR A 207 -17.13 24.35 -13.63
N CYS A 208 -17.81 24.81 -12.58
CA CYS A 208 -17.85 24.12 -11.30
C CYS A 208 -19.04 23.15 -11.28
N PHE A 209 -18.76 21.85 -11.29
CA PHE A 209 -19.78 20.79 -11.22
C PHE A 209 -19.36 19.70 -10.23
N PRO A 210 -19.42 19.96 -8.91
CA PRO A 210 -18.98 19.00 -7.90
C PRO A 210 -19.67 17.64 -8.00
N GLU A 211 -20.92 17.61 -8.48
CA GLU A 211 -21.72 16.41 -8.66
C GLU A 211 -21.13 15.43 -9.69
N LEU A 212 -20.43 15.93 -10.70
CA LEU A 212 -19.83 15.08 -11.75
C LEU A 212 -18.67 14.24 -11.22
N PHE A 213 -18.04 14.70 -10.14
CA PHE A 213 -16.90 14.05 -9.51
C PHE A 213 -17.27 13.38 -8.19
N LYS A 214 -18.53 13.45 -7.76
CA LYS A 214 -19.00 12.53 -6.71
C LYS A 214 -18.72 11.14 -7.27
N PRO A 215 -18.05 10.25 -6.53
CA PRO A 215 -17.90 8.88 -6.99
C PRO A 215 -19.32 8.43 -7.28
N ARG A 216 -19.64 8.23 -8.57
CA ARG A 216 -20.84 7.50 -8.91
C ARG A 216 -20.61 6.22 -8.13
N LYS A 217 -21.49 5.92 -7.19
CA LYS A 217 -21.76 4.53 -6.84
C LYS A 217 -22.26 3.95 -8.16
N GLN A 218 -21.36 3.69 -9.10
CA GLN A 218 -21.51 2.56 -9.97
C GLN A 218 -21.68 1.47 -8.93
N VAL A 219 -22.93 1.05 -8.81
CA VAL A 219 -23.23 -0.32 -8.48
C VAL A 219 -22.56 -1.10 -9.61
N ILE A 220 -21.23 -1.18 -9.57
CA ILE A 220 -20.54 -2.37 -10.03
C ILE A 220 -21.22 -3.38 -9.13
N ASP A 221 -22.09 -4.21 -9.70
CA ASP A 221 -22.50 -5.43 -9.04
C ASP A 221 -21.19 -6.14 -8.75
N ILE A 222 -20.65 -5.88 -7.56
CA ILE A 222 -19.45 -6.52 -7.05
C ILE A 222 -19.88 -7.98 -7.00
N LYS A 223 -19.44 -8.76 -7.99
CA LYS A 223 -19.55 -10.20 -7.91
C LYS A 223 -18.93 -10.62 -6.60
N GLU A 224 -19.52 -11.63 -5.96
CA GLU A 224 -18.92 -12.32 -4.82
C GLU A 224 -17.44 -12.60 -5.07
N PRO A 225 -16.59 -12.63 -4.02
CA PRO A 225 -15.17 -12.89 -4.15
C PRO A 225 -14.95 -14.08 -5.09
N PHE A 226 -14.15 -13.88 -6.13
CA PHE A 226 -13.91 -14.93 -7.10
C PHE A 226 -12.89 -15.90 -6.55
N ILE A 227 -13.32 -17.13 -6.27
CA ILE A 227 -12.48 -18.16 -5.67
C ILE A 227 -12.08 -19.17 -6.74
N VAL A 228 -10.80 -19.23 -7.07
CA VAL A 228 -10.18 -20.32 -7.81
C VAL A 228 -9.71 -21.35 -6.80
N ASN A 229 -10.34 -22.51 -6.77
CA ASN A 229 -9.89 -23.64 -5.96
C ASN A 229 -9.65 -24.86 -6.84
N ASN A 230 -8.39 -25.14 -7.13
CA ASN A 230 -7.98 -26.26 -7.96
C ASN A 230 -6.72 -26.89 -7.37
N ASP A 231 -6.61 -28.21 -7.36
CA ASP A 231 -5.43 -28.87 -6.78
C ASP A 231 -4.14 -28.50 -7.51
N LYS A 232 -4.18 -28.43 -8.83
CA LYS A 232 -3.06 -28.04 -9.68
C LYS A 232 -3.50 -26.90 -10.62
N ILE A 233 -2.75 -25.80 -10.60
CA ILE A 233 -2.96 -24.63 -11.46
C ILE A 233 -1.71 -24.43 -12.31
N ASN A 234 -1.88 -24.03 -13.57
CA ASN A 234 -0.80 -23.59 -14.44
C ASN A 234 -1.09 -22.18 -14.99
N THR A 235 -0.13 -21.62 -15.72
CA THR A 235 -0.24 -20.28 -16.32
C THR A 235 -1.45 -20.15 -17.24
N THR A 236 -1.67 -21.13 -18.12
CA THR A 236 -2.76 -21.13 -19.11
C THR A 236 -4.14 -21.13 -18.45
N ASN A 237 -4.32 -21.92 -17.39
CA ASN A 237 -5.57 -21.97 -16.65
C ASN A 237 -5.90 -20.61 -16.01
N ILE A 238 -4.90 -19.91 -15.47
CA ILE A 238 -5.10 -18.55 -14.91
C ILE A 238 -5.40 -17.56 -16.03
N GLU A 239 -4.69 -17.61 -17.14
CA GLU A 239 -4.93 -16.73 -18.29
C GLU A 239 -6.33 -16.92 -18.86
N GLU A 240 -6.81 -18.15 -19.03
CA GLU A 240 -8.18 -18.45 -19.48
C GLU A 240 -9.23 -17.94 -18.50
N ILE A 241 -9.00 -18.11 -17.20
CA ILE A 241 -9.87 -17.59 -16.13
C ILE A 241 -9.93 -16.05 -16.21
N VAL A 242 -8.78 -15.38 -16.33
CA VAL A 242 -8.66 -13.92 -16.38
C VAL A 242 -9.18 -13.31 -17.70
N GLN A 243 -9.02 -14.01 -18.82
CA GLN A 243 -9.42 -13.55 -20.16
C GLN A 243 -10.90 -13.80 -20.47
N ASN A 244 -11.57 -14.73 -19.77
CA ASN A 244 -13.01 -14.83 -19.83
C ASN A 244 -13.63 -13.53 -19.33
N GLY A 245 -14.27 -12.75 -20.22
CA GLY A 245 -14.65 -11.33 -20.02
C GLY A 245 -15.44 -10.99 -18.74
N GLU A 246 -15.93 -11.99 -18.02
CA GLU A 246 -16.46 -11.89 -16.66
C GLU A 246 -15.44 -11.43 -15.60
N PHE A 247 -14.14 -11.55 -15.87
CA PHE A 247 -13.05 -11.23 -14.94
C PHE A 247 -12.59 -9.78 -14.94
N SER A 248 -12.96 -9.00 -15.96
CA SER A 248 -12.58 -7.58 -16.07
C SER A 248 -13.09 -6.69 -14.93
N LEU A 249 -14.03 -7.20 -14.12
CA LEU A 249 -14.71 -6.50 -13.02
C LEU A 249 -14.64 -7.25 -11.66
N VAL A 250 -13.70 -8.19 -11.48
CA VAL A 250 -13.53 -8.92 -10.20
C VAL A 250 -12.82 -8.04 -9.19
N ARG A 251 -13.52 -7.59 -8.15
CA ARG A 251 -12.92 -6.75 -7.09
C ARG A 251 -11.96 -7.53 -6.19
N ASP A 252 -12.33 -8.76 -5.85
CA ASP A 252 -11.62 -9.60 -4.88
C ASP A 252 -11.34 -10.98 -5.51
N LEU A 253 -10.06 -11.38 -5.55
CA LEU A 253 -9.62 -12.67 -6.10
C LEU A 253 -8.93 -13.50 -5.02
N GLU A 254 -9.41 -14.72 -4.83
CA GLU A 254 -8.76 -15.74 -4.01
C GLU A 254 -8.35 -16.93 -4.88
N VAL A 255 -7.06 -17.28 -4.86
CA VAL A 255 -6.53 -18.46 -5.53
C VAL A 255 -5.95 -19.40 -4.51
N THR A 256 -6.50 -20.61 -4.44
CA THR A 256 -6.01 -21.69 -3.59
C THR A 256 -5.65 -22.90 -4.45
N CYS A 257 -4.41 -23.39 -4.32
CA CYS A 257 -3.99 -24.64 -4.95
C CYS A 257 -2.94 -25.41 -4.14
N GLN A 258 -2.83 -26.73 -4.38
CA GLN A 258 -1.75 -27.54 -3.80
C GLN A 258 -0.44 -27.26 -4.54
N SER A 259 -0.48 -27.19 -5.86
CA SER A 259 0.68 -26.90 -6.68
C SER A 259 0.41 -25.89 -7.79
N PHE A 260 1.40 -25.02 -8.03
CA PHE A 260 1.43 -24.12 -9.17
C PHE A 260 2.54 -24.53 -10.13
N ASP A 261 2.14 -24.98 -11.32
CA ASP A 261 3.00 -25.45 -12.40
C ASP A 261 3.13 -24.36 -13.47
N GLY A 262 3.94 -23.36 -13.14
CA GLY A 262 4.14 -22.18 -13.96
C GLY A 262 5.15 -21.23 -13.34
N ILE A 263 5.63 -20.28 -14.15
CA ILE A 263 6.57 -19.25 -13.72
C ILE A 263 5.86 -17.91 -13.56
N ASN A 264 4.76 -17.68 -14.29
CA ASN A 264 4.08 -16.40 -14.34
C ASN A 264 2.63 -16.53 -13.87
N PHE A 265 2.18 -15.53 -13.13
CA PHE A 265 0.80 -15.31 -12.75
C PHE A 265 0.44 -13.89 -13.19
N GLU A 266 -0.30 -13.77 -14.29
CA GLU A 266 -0.54 -12.49 -14.96
C GLU A 266 -1.95 -11.96 -14.65
N ILE A 267 -2.04 -10.91 -13.82
CA ILE A 267 -3.31 -10.22 -13.50
C ILE A 267 -3.20 -8.70 -13.62
N SER A 268 -2.13 -8.16 -14.23
CA SER A 268 -1.91 -6.72 -14.33
C SER A 268 -3.02 -5.96 -15.07
N LYS A 269 -3.74 -6.65 -15.97
CA LYS A 269 -4.83 -6.09 -16.78
C LYS A 269 -6.21 -6.15 -16.13
N THR A 270 -6.30 -6.62 -14.88
CA THR A 270 -7.58 -6.76 -14.15
C THR A 270 -7.83 -5.57 -13.22
N TYR A 271 -9.09 -5.31 -12.87
CA TYR A 271 -9.43 -4.34 -11.82
C TYR A 271 -9.59 -5.06 -10.48
N LEU A 272 -8.50 -5.24 -9.71
CA LEU A 272 -8.52 -5.92 -8.41
C LEU A 272 -8.21 -4.95 -7.27
N LYS A 273 -8.98 -5.00 -6.19
CA LYS A 273 -8.65 -4.31 -4.92
C LYS A 273 -7.98 -5.25 -3.92
N THR A 274 -8.42 -6.51 -3.87
CA THR A 274 -7.89 -7.50 -2.92
C THR A 274 -7.46 -8.77 -3.66
N LEU A 275 -6.26 -9.26 -3.33
CA LEU A 275 -5.69 -10.49 -3.87
C LEU A 275 -5.26 -11.41 -2.73
N LYS A 276 -5.73 -12.65 -2.76
CA LYS A 276 -5.31 -13.71 -1.82
C LYS A 276 -4.79 -14.91 -2.59
N ILE A 277 -3.55 -15.30 -2.34
CA ILE A 277 -2.88 -16.43 -2.96
C ILE A 277 -2.50 -17.42 -1.86
N ASN A 278 -2.95 -18.66 -1.97
CA ASN A 278 -2.62 -19.75 -1.07
C ASN A 278 -2.10 -20.94 -1.89
N ILE A 279 -0.79 -21.12 -1.91
CA ILE A 279 -0.13 -22.13 -2.73
C ILE A 279 0.83 -22.93 -1.85
N LYS A 280 0.66 -24.25 -1.77
CA LYS A 280 1.55 -25.07 -0.93
C LYS A 280 2.90 -25.33 -1.58
N ASN A 281 2.90 -25.60 -2.88
CA ASN A 281 4.11 -25.97 -3.61
C ASN A 281 4.25 -25.19 -4.91
N ILE A 282 5.43 -24.63 -5.15
CA ILE A 282 5.78 -23.96 -6.40
C ILE A 282 7.08 -24.58 -6.88
N GLU A 283 7.08 -25.17 -8.08
CA GLU A 283 8.28 -25.85 -8.59
C GLU A 283 9.43 -24.88 -8.89
N LYS A 284 9.09 -23.65 -9.27
CA LYS A 284 10.03 -22.58 -9.64
C LYS A 284 9.64 -21.29 -8.94
N GLN A 285 10.50 -20.29 -9.00
CA GLN A 285 10.12 -18.96 -8.51
C GLN A 285 8.93 -18.42 -9.31
N LEU A 286 7.84 -18.07 -8.62
CA LEU A 286 6.62 -17.54 -9.22
C LEU A 286 6.69 -16.01 -9.33
N PHE A 287 6.44 -15.47 -10.51
CA PHE A 287 6.32 -14.04 -10.77
C PHE A 287 4.85 -13.67 -10.87
N VAL A 288 4.38 -12.77 -10.01
CA VAL A 288 2.99 -12.30 -9.97
C VAL A 288 2.95 -10.86 -10.48
N SER A 289 2.43 -10.65 -11.68
CA SER A 289 2.18 -9.32 -12.25
C SER A 289 0.87 -8.78 -11.70
N THR A 290 0.93 -7.71 -10.89
CA THR A 290 -0.24 -7.16 -10.19
C THR A 290 -0.80 -5.89 -10.86
N PRO A 291 -2.11 -5.62 -10.77
CA PRO A 291 -2.68 -4.37 -11.28
C PRO A 291 -2.40 -3.19 -10.33
N PHE A 292 -2.35 -1.97 -10.88
CA PHE A 292 -2.10 -0.74 -10.10
C PHE A 292 -3.22 -0.39 -9.11
N THR A 293 -4.38 -1.04 -9.23
CA THR A 293 -5.56 -0.85 -8.39
C THR A 293 -5.53 -1.66 -7.10
N LEU A 294 -4.55 -2.56 -6.95
CA LEU A 294 -4.46 -3.49 -5.83
C LEU A 294 -4.12 -2.74 -4.54
N GLU A 295 -5.02 -2.82 -3.56
CA GLU A 295 -4.89 -2.17 -2.25
C GLU A 295 -4.45 -3.17 -1.17
N GLU A 296 -4.91 -4.41 -1.27
CA GLU A 296 -4.69 -5.46 -0.26
C GLU A 296 -4.15 -6.74 -0.90
N ILE A 297 -3.11 -7.31 -0.29
CA ILE A 297 -2.47 -8.53 -0.80
C ILE A 297 -2.17 -9.50 0.34
N THR A 298 -2.56 -10.77 0.16
CA THR A 298 -2.23 -11.88 1.05
C THR A 298 -1.60 -13.00 0.24
N VAL A 299 -0.41 -13.45 0.62
CA VAL A 299 0.30 -14.55 -0.04
C VAL A 299 0.77 -15.54 1.02
N ILE A 300 0.13 -16.70 1.05
CA ILE A 300 0.44 -17.81 1.96
C ILE A 300 1.06 -18.92 1.12
N ALA A 301 2.39 -18.95 1.09
CA ALA A 301 3.16 -19.97 0.40
C ALA A 301 4.44 -20.27 1.20
N PRO A 302 4.32 -20.97 2.34
CA PRO A 302 5.41 -21.13 3.29
C PRO A 302 6.66 -21.70 2.63
N ASN A 303 7.80 -21.05 2.83
CA ASN A 303 9.12 -21.40 2.27
C ASN A 303 9.22 -21.31 0.72
N GLN A 304 8.16 -20.96 0.01
CA GLN A 304 8.17 -20.81 -1.45
C GLN A 304 8.70 -19.44 -1.87
N SER A 305 9.34 -19.35 -3.04
CA SER A 305 9.87 -18.08 -3.58
C SER A 305 8.86 -17.44 -4.53
N ILE A 306 8.43 -16.22 -4.22
CA ILE A 306 7.46 -15.45 -5.01
C ILE A 306 8.03 -14.05 -5.27
N CYS A 307 8.02 -13.58 -6.52
CA CYS A 307 8.30 -12.18 -6.86
C CYS A 307 6.99 -11.47 -7.22
N ILE A 308 6.72 -10.32 -6.62
CA ILE A 308 5.69 -9.41 -7.10
C ILE A 308 6.33 -8.50 -8.15
N GLN A 309 5.84 -8.60 -9.39
CA GLN A 309 6.26 -7.75 -10.50
C GLN A 309 5.37 -6.49 -10.52
N MET A 310 5.99 -5.31 -10.45
CA MET A 310 5.30 -4.03 -10.44
C MET A 310 5.87 -3.09 -11.50
N GLU A 311 5.01 -2.23 -12.07
CA GLU A 311 5.43 -1.27 -13.08
C GLU A 311 6.17 -0.06 -12.49
N ASN A 312 5.80 0.34 -11.27
CA ASN A 312 6.48 1.36 -10.47
C ASN A 312 6.89 0.75 -9.14
N LEU A 313 8.17 0.86 -8.76
CA LEU A 313 8.76 0.28 -7.54
C LEU A 313 8.24 0.90 -6.23
N GLN A 314 7.31 1.85 -6.28
CA GLN A 314 6.70 2.43 -5.08
C GLN A 314 5.55 1.54 -4.61
N ILE A 315 5.87 0.59 -3.73
CA ILE A 315 4.90 -0.26 -3.04
C ILE A 315 4.01 0.63 -2.15
N SER A 316 2.69 0.62 -2.37
CA SER A 316 1.75 1.29 -1.46
C SER A 316 0.50 0.45 -1.24
N PHE A 317 0.68 -0.79 -0.81
CA PHE A 317 -0.44 -1.59 -0.32
C PHE A 317 -0.91 -1.03 1.03
N THR A 318 -2.22 -0.98 1.23
CA THR A 318 -2.81 -0.59 2.51
C THR A 318 -2.70 -1.73 3.52
N MET A 319 -2.88 -2.98 3.08
CA MET A 319 -2.72 -4.18 3.89
C MET A 319 -1.92 -5.25 3.16
N CYS A 320 -0.89 -5.78 3.80
CA CYS A 320 -0.09 -6.87 3.25
C CYS A 320 0.09 -8.00 4.26
N GLU A 321 -0.08 -9.24 3.81
CA GLU A 321 0.28 -10.44 4.56
C GLU A 321 1.08 -11.39 3.67
N PHE A 322 2.35 -11.60 4.00
CA PHE A 322 3.25 -12.49 3.26
C PHE A 322 3.77 -13.57 4.21
N ASN A 323 3.48 -14.83 3.91
CA ASN A 323 4.10 -15.99 4.54
C ASN A 323 4.81 -16.80 3.46
N CYS A 324 5.90 -16.23 2.94
CA CYS A 324 6.70 -16.77 1.84
C CYS A 324 8.04 -16.03 1.70
N ASN A 325 8.93 -16.53 0.85
CA ASN A 325 10.13 -15.84 0.42
C ASN A 325 9.80 -14.81 -0.67
N ILE A 326 9.23 -13.67 -0.24
CA ILE A 326 8.75 -12.60 -1.10
C ILE A 326 9.91 -11.72 -1.61
N ALA A 327 9.87 -11.35 -2.87
CA ALA A 327 10.71 -10.32 -3.46
C ALA A 327 9.86 -9.39 -4.33
N PHE A 328 10.40 -8.22 -4.64
CA PHE A 328 9.81 -7.25 -5.56
C PHE A 328 10.78 -7.04 -6.72
N CYS A 329 10.22 -6.96 -7.91
CA CYS A 329 10.98 -6.79 -9.13
C CYS A 329 10.26 -5.86 -10.12
N ASP A 330 11.05 -5.19 -10.94
CA ASP A 330 10.55 -4.45 -12.10
C ASP A 330 10.19 -5.42 -13.25
N ARG A 331 9.73 -4.87 -14.38
CA ARG A 331 9.45 -5.67 -15.60
C ARG A 331 10.68 -6.40 -16.16
N ARG A 332 11.91 -6.01 -15.78
CA ARG A 332 13.15 -6.69 -16.17
C ARG A 332 13.47 -7.89 -15.27
N ARG A 333 12.68 -8.12 -14.23
CA ARG A 333 12.81 -9.24 -13.28
C ARG A 333 14.14 -9.25 -12.54
N ILE A 334 14.72 -8.08 -12.33
CA ILE A 334 15.93 -7.94 -11.53
C ILE A 334 15.50 -8.04 -10.06
N ILE A 335 15.99 -9.07 -9.37
CA ILE A 335 15.73 -9.30 -7.96
C ILE A 335 16.98 -8.93 -7.18
N GLU A 336 16.90 -7.81 -6.46
CA GLU A 336 17.97 -7.38 -5.59
C GLU A 336 18.10 -8.29 -4.35
N LYS A 337 19.29 -8.36 -3.76
CA LYS A 337 19.50 -9.11 -2.51
C LYS A 337 18.77 -8.46 -1.34
N THR A 338 18.65 -7.14 -1.38
CA THR A 338 17.93 -6.32 -0.41
C THR A 338 16.58 -5.91 -1.01
N GLN A 339 15.52 -5.98 -0.21
CA GLN A 339 14.14 -5.73 -0.60
C GLN A 339 13.62 -4.53 0.19
N PHE A 340 13.24 -3.47 -0.50
CA PHE A 340 12.76 -2.24 0.13
C PHE A 340 11.24 -2.21 0.23
N PHE A 341 10.72 -1.95 1.43
CA PHE A 341 9.31 -1.73 1.71
C PHE A 341 9.03 -0.25 2.00
N ASN A 342 8.23 0.37 1.14
CA ASN A 342 7.67 1.70 1.40
C ASN A 342 6.42 1.56 2.28
N MET A 343 6.42 2.25 3.42
CA MET A 343 5.41 2.14 4.48
C MET A 343 4.46 3.33 4.55
N LYS A 344 4.62 4.34 3.68
CA LYS A 344 3.90 5.63 3.75
C LYS A 344 2.39 5.51 3.89
N ASN A 345 1.78 4.58 3.15
CA ASN A 345 0.33 4.36 3.12
C ASN A 345 -0.09 3.02 3.76
N THR A 346 0.85 2.30 4.36
CA THR A 346 0.63 0.94 4.86
C THR A 346 -0.01 1.00 6.24
N LYS A 347 -1.17 0.37 6.40
CA LYS A 347 -1.89 0.25 7.68
C LYS A 347 -1.62 -1.06 8.39
N SER A 348 -1.33 -2.12 7.65
CA SER A 348 -1.01 -3.44 8.20
C SER A 348 0.06 -4.12 7.37
N LEU A 349 1.14 -4.56 8.01
CA LEU A 349 2.14 -5.43 7.40
C LEU A 349 2.35 -6.66 8.28
N LYS A 350 2.11 -7.84 7.71
CA LYS A 350 2.58 -9.12 8.24
C LYS A 350 3.56 -9.73 7.25
N LEU A 351 4.77 -10.05 7.67
CA LEU A 351 5.81 -10.57 6.79
C LEU A 351 6.59 -11.68 7.48
N LYS A 352 6.53 -12.90 6.94
CA LYS A 352 7.37 -14.02 7.34
C LYS A 352 8.16 -14.51 6.13
N SER A 353 9.47 -14.30 6.19
CA SER A 353 10.38 -14.59 5.09
C SER A 353 11.78 -14.93 5.60
N GLN A 354 12.51 -15.80 4.90
CA GLN A 354 13.83 -16.26 5.36
C GLN A 354 14.95 -16.03 4.33
N LYS A 355 14.61 -15.76 3.07
CA LYS A 355 15.58 -15.75 1.95
C LYS A 355 16.26 -14.41 1.69
N TYR A 356 15.52 -13.31 1.80
CA TYR A 356 15.98 -11.97 1.40
C TYR A 356 16.27 -11.08 2.62
N LEU A 357 17.10 -10.06 2.42
CA LEU A 357 17.32 -9.00 3.41
C LEU A 357 16.30 -7.88 3.17
N TYR A 358 15.67 -7.36 4.22
CA TYR A 358 14.63 -6.34 4.10
C TYR A 358 15.07 -5.00 4.69
N GLU A 359 14.66 -3.92 4.01
CA GLU A 359 14.77 -2.55 4.50
C GLU A 359 13.38 -1.90 4.50
N PHE A 360 13.01 -1.29 5.61
CA PHE A 360 11.71 -0.64 5.78
C PHE A 360 11.91 0.88 5.81
N SER A 361 11.13 1.62 5.02
CA SER A 361 11.14 3.08 5.06
C SER A 361 10.74 3.60 6.43
N SER A 362 11.28 4.74 6.84
CA SER A 362 10.93 5.36 8.13
C SER A 362 9.49 5.86 8.18
N GLU A 363 8.85 6.23 7.06
CA GLU A 363 7.47 6.77 6.99
C GLU A 363 6.40 5.73 7.41
N MET A 364 6.13 5.60 8.72
CA MET A 364 5.23 4.58 9.29
C MET A 364 3.98 5.16 9.98
N ALA A 365 3.59 6.39 9.65
CA ALA A 365 2.55 7.12 10.38
C ALA A 365 1.19 6.38 10.44
N GLN A 366 0.79 5.69 9.37
CA GLN A 366 -0.52 5.04 9.26
C GLN A 366 -0.55 3.58 9.78
N LEU A 367 0.60 3.02 10.12
CA LEU A 367 0.77 1.60 10.42
C LEU A 367 0.16 1.23 11.78
N LYS A 368 -0.81 0.32 11.80
CA LYS A 368 -1.50 -0.15 13.02
C LYS A 368 -1.08 -1.55 13.45
N VAL A 369 -0.70 -2.39 12.49
CA VAL A 369 -0.24 -3.76 12.70
C VAL A 369 1.08 -3.94 11.99
N PHE A 370 2.08 -4.41 12.72
CA PHE A 370 3.39 -4.72 12.19
C PHE A 370 3.88 -6.02 12.82
N ASP A 371 3.74 -7.12 12.07
CA ASP A 371 4.14 -8.47 12.50
C ASP A 371 5.17 -9.02 11.52
N ILE A 372 6.45 -8.87 11.82
CA ILE A 372 7.52 -9.30 10.91
C ILE A 372 8.37 -10.41 11.51
N CYS A 373 8.80 -11.34 10.67
CA CYS A 373 9.66 -12.47 10.95
C CYS A 373 10.59 -12.67 9.75
N CYS A 374 11.62 -11.82 9.63
CA CYS A 374 12.51 -11.80 8.47
C CYS A 374 13.89 -11.20 8.77
N PRO A 375 14.91 -11.40 7.91
CA PRO A 375 16.21 -10.74 8.04
C PRO A 375 16.10 -9.26 7.66
N PHE A 376 16.55 -8.34 8.53
CA PHE A 376 16.64 -6.90 8.22
C PHE A 376 17.85 -6.29 8.92
N LYS A 377 18.41 -5.19 8.39
CA LYS A 377 19.61 -4.55 8.95
C LYS A 377 19.26 -3.56 10.07
N GLN A 378 18.27 -2.72 9.81
CA GLN A 378 17.85 -1.64 10.69
C GLN A 378 16.34 -1.49 10.65
N LEU A 379 15.76 -1.11 11.78
CA LEU A 379 14.36 -0.72 11.89
C LEU A 379 14.26 0.65 12.57
N ASP A 380 13.59 1.60 11.91
CA ASP A 380 13.52 3.00 12.36
C ASP A 380 12.07 3.46 12.52
N PHE A 381 11.66 3.64 13.77
CA PHE A 381 10.34 4.13 14.17
C PHE A 381 10.30 5.66 14.40
N SER A 382 11.34 6.39 14.03
CA SER A 382 11.51 7.80 14.45
C SER A 382 10.59 8.81 13.77
N SER A 383 10.03 8.50 12.59
CA SER A 383 9.13 9.42 11.87
C SER A 383 7.72 9.47 12.46
N ARG A 384 7.44 8.65 13.48
CA ARG A 384 6.10 8.44 14.00
C ARG A 384 5.85 9.37 15.20
N SER A 385 5.14 10.47 14.97
CA SER A 385 4.64 11.32 16.04
C SER A 385 3.35 10.73 16.61
N PHE A 386 3.37 10.23 17.84
CA PHE A 386 2.21 9.60 18.50
C PHE A 386 1.22 10.59 19.14
N TYR A 387 1.35 11.88 18.84
CA TYR A 387 0.65 12.94 19.57
C TYR A 387 -0.89 12.98 19.43
N GLU A 388 -1.53 12.09 18.66
CA GLU A 388 -2.98 12.20 18.38
C GLU A 388 -3.74 10.85 18.31
N CYS A 389 -3.53 9.93 19.25
CA CYS A 389 -4.45 8.79 19.40
C CYS A 389 -5.07 8.73 20.80
N ASP A 390 -6.13 9.52 21.00
CA ASP A 390 -7.03 9.52 22.17
C ASP A 390 -7.77 8.17 22.41
N THR A 391 -7.49 7.14 21.60
CA THR A 391 -8.02 5.80 21.82
C THR A 391 -6.88 4.83 22.11
N PHE A 392 -6.80 4.39 23.37
CA PHE A 392 -5.98 3.29 23.93
C PHE A 392 -6.21 1.92 23.26
N LYS A 393 -6.44 1.85 21.94
CA LYS A 393 -6.36 0.58 21.22
C LYS A 393 -4.89 0.28 20.96
N LEU A 394 -4.32 -0.48 21.90
CA LEU A 394 -3.04 -1.17 21.81
C LEU A 394 -2.77 -1.59 20.35
N GLN A 395 -1.81 -0.91 19.73
CA GLN A 395 -1.34 -1.29 18.41
C GLN A 395 -0.31 -2.39 18.60
N GLN A 396 -0.53 -3.54 17.96
CA GLN A 396 0.32 -4.72 18.15
C GLN A 396 1.50 -4.69 17.18
N PHE A 397 2.69 -4.44 17.70
CA PHE A 397 3.95 -4.52 16.95
C PHE A 397 4.73 -5.74 17.45
N VAL A 398 4.83 -6.77 16.61
CA VAL A 398 5.60 -7.97 16.89
C VAL A 398 6.72 -8.06 15.88
N VAL A 399 7.96 -8.02 16.34
CA VAL A 399 9.14 -8.08 15.48
C VAL A 399 9.95 -9.29 15.91
N LYS A 400 10.15 -10.24 14.99
CA LYS A 400 10.97 -11.44 15.20
C LYS A 400 12.15 -11.37 14.24
N ASP A 401 13.28 -10.87 14.73
CA ASP A 401 14.51 -10.91 13.97
C ASP A 401 15.06 -12.35 13.92
N VAL A 402 15.49 -12.74 12.73
CA VAL A 402 16.15 -14.03 12.48
C VAL A 402 17.67 -13.96 12.62
N GLY A 403 18.20 -12.85 13.13
CA GLY A 403 19.60 -12.69 13.56
C GLY A 403 20.43 -11.72 12.72
N CYS A 404 19.79 -10.81 11.98
CA CYS A 404 20.48 -9.86 11.10
C CYS A 404 20.38 -8.41 11.57
N CYS A 405 19.49 -8.11 12.52
CA CYS A 405 19.31 -6.75 12.97
C CYS A 405 20.54 -6.29 13.74
N GLN A 406 21.03 -5.11 13.37
CA GLN A 406 22.10 -4.41 14.07
C GLN A 406 21.56 -3.27 14.91
N LYS A 407 20.44 -2.65 14.48
CA LYS A 407 19.99 -1.37 15.04
C LYS A 407 18.47 -1.23 15.05
N LEU A 408 17.94 -0.86 16.22
CA LEU A 408 16.54 -0.49 16.46
C LEU A 408 16.47 0.97 16.92
N ILE A 409 15.80 1.83 16.17
CA ILE A 409 15.65 3.27 16.47
C ILE A 409 14.20 3.56 16.89
N LEU A 410 14.02 4.11 18.09
CA LEU A 410 12.74 4.41 18.73
C LEU A 410 12.76 5.90 19.14
N LYS A 411 11.94 6.78 18.57
CA LYS A 411 11.91 8.20 18.97
C LYS A 411 10.53 8.57 19.51
N ASN A 412 10.41 8.68 20.83
CA ASN A 412 9.17 9.04 21.54
C ASN A 412 7.96 8.21 21.11
N SER A 413 8.08 6.87 21.11
CA SER A 413 6.98 6.00 20.68
C SER A 413 6.12 5.50 21.84
N ASP A 414 4.83 5.87 21.86
CA ASP A 414 3.77 5.30 22.73
C ASP A 414 3.31 3.90 22.27
N THR A 415 4.20 3.12 21.65
CA THR A 415 3.84 1.84 21.02
C THR A 415 4.28 0.66 21.87
N ASP A 416 3.39 -0.32 21.98
CA ASP A 416 3.71 -1.64 22.49
C ASP A 416 4.48 -2.43 21.43
N VAL A 417 5.80 -2.49 21.60
CA VAL A 417 6.70 -3.23 20.70
C VAL A 417 7.21 -4.46 21.41
N LEU A 418 6.86 -5.64 20.88
CA LEU A 418 7.41 -6.92 21.27
C LEU A 418 8.49 -7.33 20.27
N TYR A 419 9.75 -7.23 20.67
CA TYR A 419 10.91 -7.49 19.82
C TYR A 419 11.65 -8.76 20.26
N TYR A 420 11.73 -9.75 19.39
CA TYR A 420 12.50 -10.97 19.56
C TYR A 420 13.77 -10.89 18.72
N SER A 421 14.93 -11.13 19.33
CA SER A 421 16.22 -11.10 18.65
C SER A 421 17.06 -12.34 18.88
N ASN A 422 17.60 -12.90 17.81
CA ASN A 422 18.63 -13.94 17.90
C ASN A 422 20.07 -13.35 17.91
N SER A 423 20.25 -12.09 17.48
CA SER A 423 21.52 -11.35 17.48
C SER A 423 21.51 -10.20 18.50
N ALA A 424 22.70 -9.71 18.85
CA ALA A 424 22.82 -8.49 19.65
C ALA A 424 22.38 -7.27 18.84
N VAL A 425 21.42 -6.50 19.35
CA VAL A 425 20.85 -5.32 18.69
C VAL A 425 21.14 -4.06 19.48
N ASP A 426 21.62 -3.02 18.80
CA ASP A 426 21.74 -1.69 19.38
C ASP A 426 20.37 -0.99 19.38
N VAL A 427 19.91 -0.56 20.56
CA VAL A 427 18.65 0.17 20.74
C VAL A 427 18.92 1.64 21.00
N ILE A 428 18.30 2.52 20.21
CA ILE A 428 18.50 3.97 20.29
C ILE A 428 17.18 4.71 20.49
N GLY A 429 17.10 5.50 21.55
CA GLY A 429 16.03 6.46 21.83
C GLY A 429 14.99 5.98 22.87
N GLN A 430 13.74 6.46 22.79
CA GLN A 430 12.73 6.35 23.85
C GLN A 430 11.45 5.66 23.37
N CYS A 431 10.98 4.64 24.11
CA CYS A 431 9.72 3.93 23.90
C CYS A 431 9.04 3.66 25.23
N TYR A 432 7.71 3.81 25.31
CA TYR A 432 6.96 3.63 26.56
C TYR A 432 6.70 2.18 26.93
N HIS A 433 6.55 1.29 25.94
CA HIS A 433 6.19 -0.12 26.13
C HIS A 433 7.01 -1.03 25.21
N LEU A 434 8.33 -1.09 25.42
CA LEU A 434 9.21 -2.02 24.70
C LEU A 434 9.43 -3.29 25.52
N ARG A 435 8.94 -4.44 25.04
CA ARG A 435 9.34 -5.77 25.52
C ARG A 435 10.36 -6.36 24.56
N LEU A 436 11.62 -6.40 24.97
CA LEU A 436 12.70 -7.01 24.19
C LEU A 436 13.06 -8.38 24.79
N VAL A 437 13.01 -9.42 23.95
CA VAL A 437 13.39 -10.80 24.27
C VAL A 437 14.56 -11.20 23.37
N GLY A 438 15.76 -11.39 23.91
CA GLY A 438 16.94 -11.73 23.12
C GLY A 438 18.21 -11.01 23.54
N LYS A 439 19.18 -10.93 22.62
CA LYS A 439 20.48 -10.28 22.88
C LYS A 439 20.41 -8.77 22.62
N ILE A 440 20.89 -7.98 23.57
CA ILE A 440 21.05 -6.52 23.42
C ILE A 440 22.53 -6.21 23.27
N GLY A 441 22.88 -5.36 22.30
CA GLY A 441 24.22 -4.77 22.19
C GLY A 441 24.33 -3.57 23.11
N ASN A 442 24.14 -2.37 22.54
CA ASN A 442 24.15 -1.10 23.27
C ASN A 442 22.74 -0.51 23.41
N ILE A 443 22.49 0.16 24.54
CA ILE A 443 21.32 1.04 24.69
C ILE A 443 21.78 2.49 24.81
N SER A 444 21.22 3.40 24.02
CA SER A 444 21.59 4.81 24.03
C SER A 444 20.39 5.76 23.99
N ASP A 445 20.52 6.90 24.66
CA ASP A 445 19.54 8.00 24.67
C ASP A 445 18.14 7.63 25.20
N TYR A 446 18.13 6.80 26.25
CA TYR A 446 16.94 6.17 26.81
C TYR A 446 16.51 6.84 28.13
N ASN A 447 15.20 6.93 28.38
CA ASN A 447 14.62 7.45 29.63
C ASN A 447 14.31 6.30 30.62
N ASN A 448 14.95 6.29 31.80
CA ASN A 448 14.94 5.17 32.75
C ASN A 448 13.59 4.89 33.44
N ASP A 449 12.64 5.82 33.39
CA ASP A 449 11.47 5.79 34.27
C ASP A 449 10.34 4.83 33.84
N ARG A 450 10.44 4.09 32.72
CA ARG A 450 9.29 3.39 32.08
C ARG A 450 9.65 2.10 31.31
N PHE A 451 10.27 1.11 31.96
CA PHE A 451 10.76 -0.12 31.29
C PHE A 451 10.08 -1.43 31.72
N ASP A 452 9.84 -2.32 30.75
CA ASP A 452 9.63 -3.77 30.93
C ASP A 452 10.58 -4.59 30.01
N ILE A 453 11.82 -4.84 30.45
CA ILE A 453 12.77 -5.73 29.74
C ILE A 453 12.64 -7.13 30.33
N GLU A 454 12.35 -8.14 29.49
CA GLU A 454 12.20 -9.52 29.94
C GLU A 454 13.02 -10.49 29.08
N ASN A 455 13.77 -11.36 29.75
CA ASN A 455 14.54 -12.45 29.14
C ASN A 455 15.63 -11.98 28.17
N VAL A 456 16.74 -11.57 28.78
CA VAL A 456 17.97 -11.22 28.10
C VAL A 456 19.05 -12.17 28.61
N GLU A 457 19.42 -13.20 27.85
CA GLU A 457 20.79 -13.73 27.93
C GLU A 457 21.64 -12.84 27.04
N SER A 458 22.30 -11.83 27.62
CA SER A 458 23.14 -10.95 26.82
C SER A 458 24.13 -10.23 27.68
N ARG A 459 25.34 -10.02 27.14
CA ARG A 459 26.23 -8.94 27.53
C ARG A 459 25.61 -7.62 27.09
N THR A 460 24.83 -6.98 27.96
CA THR A 460 24.24 -5.65 27.68
C THR A 460 25.22 -4.56 28.10
N GLU A 461 25.54 -3.62 27.20
CA GLU A 461 26.34 -2.44 27.53
C GLU A 461 25.46 -1.20 27.75
N PHE A 462 25.49 -0.65 28.97
CA PHE A 462 24.76 0.59 29.31
C PHE A 462 25.69 1.79 29.34
N VAL A 463 25.36 2.89 28.64
CA VAL A 463 26.15 4.13 28.69
C VAL A 463 25.52 5.15 29.63
N VAL A 464 26.17 5.40 30.77
CA VAL A 464 25.70 6.38 31.75
C VAL A 464 26.22 7.78 31.36
N LYS A 465 25.31 8.69 31.00
CA LYS A 465 25.66 10.04 30.50
C LYS A 465 25.91 11.09 31.61
N ASN A 466 25.60 10.81 32.87
CA ASN A 466 25.52 11.82 33.94
C ASN A 466 26.86 12.27 34.56
N PHE A 467 28.03 11.71 34.18
CA PHE A 467 29.32 12.00 34.84
C PHE A 467 30.30 12.87 34.04
N GLY A 468 29.89 13.49 32.93
CA GLY A 468 30.83 14.20 32.04
C GLY A 468 31.85 13.29 31.33
N ARG A 469 31.92 12.01 31.70
CA ARG A 469 32.62 10.90 31.02
C ARG A 469 31.64 9.74 30.85
N LYS A 470 31.65 9.11 29.67
CA LYS A 470 30.83 7.92 29.40
C LYS A 470 31.38 6.75 30.21
N LYS A 471 30.56 6.18 31.09
CA LYS A 471 30.85 4.91 31.78
C LYS A 471 29.93 3.81 31.28
N PHE A 472 30.45 2.59 31.27
CA PHE A 472 29.77 1.41 30.74
C PHE A 472 29.53 0.39 31.84
N LEU A 473 28.46 -0.39 31.75
CA LEU A 473 28.15 -1.56 32.58
C LEU A 473 27.86 -2.73 31.66
N ILE A 474 28.43 -3.90 31.95
CA ILE A 474 28.10 -5.16 31.28
C ILE A 474 27.22 -5.96 32.23
N THR A 475 26.12 -6.51 31.74
CA THR A 475 25.26 -7.41 32.52
C THR A 475 25.12 -8.71 31.77
N GLU A 476 24.90 -9.84 32.43
CA GLU A 476 24.57 -11.13 31.79
C GLU A 476 23.06 -11.28 31.57
N LYS A 477 22.26 -10.73 32.50
CA LYS A 477 20.79 -10.68 32.42
C LYS A 477 20.27 -9.39 33.05
N VAL A 478 19.25 -8.80 32.45
CA VAL A 478 18.53 -7.65 33.02
C VAL A 478 17.04 -7.92 32.90
N VAL A 479 16.35 -7.82 34.03
CA VAL A 479 14.90 -7.79 34.08
C VAL A 479 14.51 -6.51 34.81
N ILE A 480 13.83 -5.62 34.11
CA ILE A 480 13.26 -4.42 34.70
C ILE A 480 11.77 -4.56 34.51
N LYS A 481 10.98 -4.55 35.58
CA LYS A 481 9.52 -4.54 35.54
C LYS A 481 8.99 -3.38 36.35
N LYS A 482 8.46 -2.38 35.67
CA LYS A 482 7.95 -1.18 36.33
C LYS A 482 6.69 -1.45 37.14
N GLU A 483 5.75 -2.23 36.61
CA GLU A 483 4.48 -2.53 37.31
C GLU A 483 4.70 -3.28 38.63
N SER A 484 5.86 -3.94 38.79
CA SER A 484 6.19 -4.73 39.96
C SER A 484 7.27 -4.11 40.86
N ASP A 485 7.80 -2.93 40.51
CA ASP A 485 8.99 -2.32 41.15
C ASP A 485 10.18 -3.30 41.26
N ILE A 486 10.33 -4.19 40.28
CA ILE A 486 11.40 -5.20 40.26
C ILE A 486 12.48 -4.76 39.28
N PHE A 487 13.69 -4.54 39.79
CA PHE A 487 14.89 -4.47 38.96
C PHE A 487 15.79 -5.63 39.37
N LEU A 488 16.10 -6.50 38.41
CA LEU A 488 17.06 -7.58 38.57
C LEU A 488 18.15 -7.38 37.55
N VAL A 489 19.37 -7.21 38.05
CA VAL A 489 20.57 -7.10 37.23
C VAL A 489 21.50 -8.23 37.62
N VAL A 490 21.87 -9.05 36.65
CA VAL A 490 22.80 -10.16 36.85
C VAL A 490 24.13 -9.78 36.24
N PHE A 491 25.19 -9.84 37.04
CA PHE A 491 26.56 -9.59 36.62
C PHE A 491 27.35 -10.90 36.60
N ASN A 492 28.32 -11.02 35.69
CA ASN A 492 29.38 -11.99 35.89
C ASN A 492 30.35 -11.49 36.97
N ILE A 493 31.09 -12.42 37.57
CA ILE A 493 32.05 -12.15 38.66
C ILE A 493 33.10 -11.08 38.29
N ASN A 494 33.59 -11.08 37.05
CA ASN A 494 34.64 -10.16 36.60
C ASN A 494 34.14 -8.72 36.54
N GLU A 495 32.92 -8.55 36.04
CA GLU A 495 32.28 -7.26 35.89
C GLU A 495 31.85 -6.69 37.24
N PHE A 496 31.36 -7.54 38.14
CA PHE A 496 31.13 -7.15 39.53
C PHE A 496 32.41 -6.65 40.21
N ASN A 497 33.54 -7.33 40.00
CA ASN A 497 34.84 -6.89 40.54
C ASN A 497 35.28 -5.55 39.93
N ARG A 498 35.04 -5.33 38.64
CA ARG A 498 35.30 -4.04 37.97
C ARG A 498 34.44 -2.91 38.56
N ILE A 499 33.16 -3.17 38.78
CA ILE A 499 32.24 -2.20 39.41
C ILE A 499 32.71 -1.84 40.82
N ASN A 500 33.11 -2.83 41.63
CA ASN A 500 33.59 -2.59 42.99
C ASN A 500 34.88 -1.77 43.07
N THR A 501 35.70 -1.81 42.02
CA THR A 501 36.95 -1.04 41.94
C THR A 501 36.74 0.37 41.39
N ASP A 502 35.70 0.59 40.55
CA ASP A 502 35.31 1.92 40.06
C ASP A 502 34.36 2.63 41.05
N LYS A 503 34.94 3.44 41.96
CA LYS A 503 34.19 4.16 43.01
C LYS A 503 33.06 5.05 42.48
N GLU A 504 33.25 5.71 41.33
CA GLU A 504 32.22 6.58 40.76
C GLU A 504 31.07 5.77 40.18
N LEU A 505 31.37 4.65 39.50
CA LEU A 505 30.36 3.75 38.94
C LEU A 505 29.58 3.01 40.04
N LEU A 506 30.26 2.58 41.08
CA LEU A 506 29.63 2.01 42.26
C LEU A 506 28.71 3.01 42.96
N THR A 507 29.14 4.28 43.07
CA THR A 507 28.33 5.35 43.66
C THR A 507 27.11 5.67 42.77
N PHE A 508 27.28 5.68 41.46
CA PHE A 508 26.16 5.81 40.52
C PHE A 508 25.13 4.71 40.72
N LEU A 509 25.56 3.44 40.71
CA LEU A 509 24.64 2.32 40.91
C LEU A 509 23.91 2.46 42.25
N LYS A 510 24.63 2.78 43.33
CA LYS A 510 24.07 2.98 44.67
C LYS A 510 23.04 4.12 44.73
N ASN A 511 23.30 5.24 44.05
CA ASN A 511 22.49 6.44 44.18
C ASN A 511 21.36 6.54 43.17
N GLU A 512 21.57 6.07 41.94
CA GLU A 512 20.66 6.32 40.81
C GLU A 512 19.88 5.06 40.39
N MET A 513 20.45 3.86 40.53
CA MET A 513 19.74 2.61 40.22
C MET A 513 19.18 1.89 41.46
N LEU A 514 19.78 2.10 42.64
CA LEU A 514 19.51 1.35 43.87
C LEU A 514 18.85 2.20 44.97
N CYS A 515 18.07 3.22 44.62
CA CYS A 515 17.47 4.16 45.58
C CYS A 515 16.53 3.47 46.60
N GLY A 516 17.12 2.97 47.68
CA GLY A 516 16.52 2.30 48.82
C GLY A 516 17.63 1.97 49.82
N LYS A 517 17.87 2.87 50.77
CA LYS A 517 19.00 2.83 51.70
C LYS A 517 19.08 1.52 52.50
N LEU A 518 20.16 0.75 52.31
CA LEU A 518 21.00 0.04 53.30
C LEU A 518 21.79 -1.06 52.57
N TYR A 519 23.12 -0.90 52.44
CA TYR A 519 23.99 -2.02 52.08
C TYR A 519 25.34 -1.92 52.78
N GLU A 520 25.68 -2.93 53.57
CA GLU A 520 27.07 -3.28 53.88
C GLU A 520 27.59 -4.23 52.79
N THR A 521 28.72 -3.86 52.20
CA THR A 521 29.43 -4.69 51.24
C THR A 521 30.43 -5.57 51.98
N LYS A 522 30.13 -6.86 52.13
CA LYS A 522 31.14 -7.90 52.27
C LYS A 522 30.73 -9.11 51.44
N THR A 523 31.66 -9.50 50.57
CA THR A 523 31.70 -10.72 49.75
C THR A 523 30.92 -11.89 50.36
N CYS A 524 29.90 -12.42 49.69
CA CYS A 524 29.33 -13.73 50.00
C CYS A 524 28.58 -14.33 48.81
N GLU A 525 28.64 -15.66 48.79
CA GLU A 525 28.04 -16.59 47.85
C GLU A 525 26.51 -16.42 47.80
N ASN A 526 26.04 -15.97 46.63
CA ASN A 526 24.74 -16.21 46.00
C ASN A 526 23.42 -15.88 46.75
N VAL A 527 22.83 -14.76 46.31
CA VAL A 527 21.41 -14.30 46.38
C VAL A 527 21.00 -13.50 47.63
N LEU A 528 20.58 -12.25 47.39
CA LEU A 528 20.01 -11.32 48.37
C LEU A 528 18.46 -11.45 48.40
N TYR A 529 17.89 -11.87 49.53
CA TYR A 529 16.47 -11.68 49.86
C TYR A 529 16.30 -11.05 51.24
N PRO A 530 15.36 -10.11 51.39
CA PRO A 530 14.59 -9.99 52.62
C PRO A 530 13.12 -10.33 52.32
N ASN A 531 12.66 -11.46 52.86
CA ASN A 531 11.25 -11.90 52.96
C ASN A 531 10.61 -12.74 51.83
N SER A 532 11.33 -13.67 51.23
CA SER A 532 10.69 -14.86 50.62
C SER A 532 11.37 -16.13 51.10
N GLU A 533 10.67 -16.87 51.96
CA GLU A 533 11.07 -18.22 52.35
C GLU A 533 10.98 -19.17 51.15
N LYS A 534 12.04 -19.97 50.97
CA LYS A 534 12.14 -21.24 50.22
C LYS A 534 12.12 -21.20 48.68
N ASN A 535 13.32 -21.40 48.09
CA ASN A 535 13.66 -22.55 47.22
C ASN A 535 15.10 -22.41 46.65
N ILE A 536 16.12 -22.56 47.51
CA ILE A 536 17.54 -22.46 47.12
C ILE A 536 18.08 -23.79 46.55
N GLU A 537 17.40 -24.92 46.76
CA GLU A 537 17.89 -26.25 46.33
C GLU A 537 17.83 -26.52 44.81
N LYS A 538 17.35 -25.57 43.97
CA LYS A 538 17.12 -25.82 42.52
C LYS A 538 17.81 -24.86 41.55
N GLY A 539 18.65 -23.92 42.00
CA GLY A 539 19.31 -22.96 41.09
C GLY A 539 18.32 -22.02 40.37
N GLN A 540 17.21 -21.69 41.02
CA GLN A 540 16.11 -20.90 40.49
C GLN A 540 15.67 -19.84 41.49
N VAL A 541 15.25 -18.68 41.00
CA VAL A 541 14.61 -17.62 41.79
C VAL A 541 13.17 -17.47 41.30
N GLU A 542 12.20 -17.75 42.18
CA GLU A 542 10.77 -17.50 41.99
C GLU A 542 10.40 -16.16 42.66
N PHE A 543 9.75 -15.27 41.91
CA PHE A 543 9.21 -14.02 42.45
C PHE A 543 7.71 -14.18 42.76
N TYR A 544 7.10 -13.21 43.44
CA TYR A 544 5.64 -13.15 43.67
C TYR A 544 4.79 -13.11 42.36
N SER A 545 5.45 -13.03 41.21
CA SER A 545 4.90 -13.32 39.87
C SER A 545 5.50 -14.65 39.38
N ASN A 546 4.76 -15.48 38.64
CA ASN A 546 5.13 -16.80 38.05
C ASN A 546 6.41 -16.85 37.16
N PHE A 547 7.46 -16.11 37.50
CA PHE A 547 8.70 -15.92 36.77
C PHE A 547 9.80 -16.71 37.47
N ILE A 548 10.42 -17.61 36.71
CA ILE A 548 11.54 -18.44 37.13
C ILE A 548 12.75 -18.03 36.29
N SER A 549 13.76 -17.43 36.90
CA SER A 549 15.06 -17.20 36.23
C SER A 549 16.03 -18.32 36.61
N LYS A 550 16.72 -18.91 35.63
CA LYS A 550 17.84 -19.84 35.86
C LYS A 550 19.10 -19.02 36.12
N ILE A 551 19.73 -19.22 37.26
CA ILE A 551 20.97 -18.55 37.66
C ILE A 551 22.09 -19.57 37.67
N LYS A 552 23.26 -19.23 37.10
CA LYS A 552 24.45 -20.09 37.16
C LYS A 552 25.19 -19.87 38.48
N GLU A 553 25.97 -20.86 38.92
CA GLU A 553 26.70 -20.81 40.21
C GLU A 553 27.66 -19.61 40.34
N ASP A 554 28.11 -19.02 39.22
CA ASP A 554 29.06 -17.91 39.12
C ASP A 554 28.43 -16.55 38.78
N GLU A 555 27.10 -16.45 38.76
CA GLU A 555 26.34 -15.22 38.47
C GLU A 555 25.98 -14.46 39.75
N ILE A 556 26.26 -13.15 39.80
CA ILE A 556 25.87 -12.27 40.92
C ILE A 556 24.56 -11.57 40.58
N VAL A 557 23.53 -11.79 41.39
CA VAL A 557 22.21 -11.18 41.23
C VAL A 557 22.07 -9.97 42.15
N VAL A 558 21.88 -8.79 41.55
CA VAL A 558 21.49 -7.56 42.25
C VAL A 558 19.99 -7.37 42.07
N PHE A 559 19.26 -7.53 43.17
CA PHE A 559 17.83 -7.25 43.24
C PHE A 559 17.60 -5.88 43.85
N VAL A 560 16.76 -5.08 43.20
CA VAL A 560 16.36 -3.75 43.66
C VAL A 560 14.85 -3.73 43.76
N ARG A 561 14.35 -3.49 44.96
CA ARG A 561 12.94 -3.20 45.21
C ARG A 561 12.80 -1.73 45.49
N ASN A 562 12.03 -1.03 44.67
CA ASN A 562 11.70 0.36 44.96
C ASN A 562 10.65 0.34 46.09
N TYR A 563 11.06 0.60 47.33
CA TYR A 563 10.10 0.81 48.41
C TYR A 563 9.56 2.23 48.25
N LYS A 564 8.37 2.40 47.68
CA LYS A 564 7.63 3.65 47.87
C LYS A 564 7.43 3.80 49.37
N SER A 565 8.06 4.80 49.98
CA SER A 565 7.68 5.25 51.31
C SER A 565 6.23 5.70 51.24
N ASN A 566 5.34 5.04 51.97
CA ASN A 566 4.06 5.63 52.30
C ASN A 566 4.34 6.95 53.04
N ASN A 567 4.16 8.06 52.35
CA ASN A 567 3.84 9.36 52.94
C ASN A 567 2.54 9.83 52.29
#